data_AF-A0A951LY13-F1
#
_entry.id   AF-A0A951LY13-F1
#
_cell.length_a   1.000
_cell.length_b   1.000
_cell.length_c   1.000
_cell.angle_alpha   90.00
_cell.angle_beta   90.00
_cell.angle_gamma   90.00
#
_symmetry.space_group_name_H-M   'P 1'
#
loop_
_entity.id
_entity.type
_entity.pdbx_description
1 polymer ?
#
loop_
_entity_poly.entity_id
_entity_poly.type
_entity_poly.pdbx_seq_one_letter_code
_entity_poly.pdbx_strand_id
1 'polypeptide(L)'
;MVRLIDAPEFQRLRRIKQLGLALYTYQGAEHSRFTHSLGVLHLMTRVLDRLGEHYPISEADRAAARAAALLHDIGHYPFSHALEEIGA
;
A
#
# COMPACT_ATOMS: atom_id res chain seq x y z
N MET A 1 11.89 -0.05 -8.14
CA MET A 1 10.67 0.35 -7.42
C MET A 1 9.90 1.46 -8.13
N VAL A 2 10.55 2.56 -8.54
CA VAL A 2 9.91 3.68 -9.27
C VAL A 2 9.00 3.22 -10.42
N ARG A 3 9.45 2.29 -11.27
CA ARG A 3 8.60 1.73 -12.35
C ARG A 3 7.26 1.12 -11.88
N LEU A 4 7.23 0.48 -10.70
CA LEU A 4 5.98 -0.06 -10.13
C LEU A 4 5.09 1.07 -9.60
N ILE A 5 5.70 2.11 -9.02
CA ILE A 5 4.97 3.28 -8.51
C ILE A 5 4.33 4.04 -9.68
N ASP A 6 5.06 4.22 -10.77
CA ASP A 6 4.59 4.97 -11.95
C ASP A 6 3.61 4.19 -12.81
N ALA A 7 3.44 2.89 -12.57
CA ALA A 7 2.50 2.06 -13.29
C ALA A 7 1.05 2.55 -13.09
N PRO A 8 0.22 2.57 -14.16
CA PRO A 8 -1.14 3.08 -14.08
C PRO A 8 -2.00 2.32 -13.05
N GLU A 9 -1.75 1.03 -12.87
CA GLU A 9 -2.41 0.16 -11.90
C GLU A 9 -2.18 0.66 -10.47
N PHE A 10 -0.96 1.09 -10.15
CA PHE A 10 -0.61 1.62 -8.83
C PHE A 10 -1.06 3.08 -8.66
N GLN A 11 -0.90 3.91 -9.69
CA GLN A 11 -1.39 5.30 -9.67
C GLN A 11 -2.92 5.37 -9.46
N ARG A 12 -3.68 4.34 -9.86
CA ARG A 12 -5.11 4.18 -9.56
C ARG A 12 -5.43 4.35 -8.07
N LEU A 13 -4.55 3.89 -7.18
CA LEU A 13 -4.76 3.93 -5.74
C LEU A 13 -4.88 5.35 -5.18
N ARG A 14 -4.47 6.40 -5.91
CA ARG A 14 -4.67 7.80 -5.52
C ARG A 14 -6.14 8.18 -5.37
N ARG A 15 -7.01 7.50 -6.12
CA ARG A 15 -8.46 7.74 -6.13
C ARG A 15 -9.21 6.88 -5.11
N ILE A 16 -8.53 5.95 -4.43
CA ILE A 16 -9.14 5.04 -3.48
C ILE A 16 -8.81 5.53 -2.07
N LYS A 17 -9.84 5.99 -1.36
CA LYS A 17 -9.73 6.49 0.01
C LYS A 17 -9.48 5.31 0.95
N GLN A 18 -8.56 5.48 1.89
CA GLN A 18 -8.20 4.42 2.83
C GLN A 18 -9.41 3.97 3.64
N LEU A 19 -10.19 4.93 4.14
CA LEU A 19 -11.33 4.72 5.04
C LEU A 19 -12.68 4.93 4.33
N GLY A 20 -12.73 4.84 3.00
CA GLY A 20 -13.97 4.95 2.24
C GLY A 20 -14.74 6.25 2.51
N LEU A 21 -16.01 6.13 2.91
CA LEU A 21 -16.91 7.25 3.18
C LEU A 21 -16.61 7.99 4.49
N ALA A 22 -15.71 7.48 5.34
CA ALA A 22 -15.38 8.12 6.61
C ALA A 22 -14.88 9.55 6.46
N LEU A 23 -14.36 9.94 5.28
CA LEU A 23 -14.00 11.33 4.97
C LEU A 23 -15.16 12.32 5.12
N TYR A 24 -16.41 11.88 4.94
CA TYR A 24 -17.58 12.73 5.08
C TYR A 24 -17.96 13.00 6.55
N THR A 25 -17.52 12.14 7.47
CA THR A 25 -17.70 12.31 8.91
C THR A 25 -16.45 12.91 9.56
N TYR A 26 -15.27 12.51 9.10
CA TYR A 26 -13.96 12.88 9.62
C TYR A 26 -13.11 13.47 8.50
N GLN A 27 -13.01 14.79 8.45
CA GLN A 27 -12.26 15.50 7.39
C GLN A 27 -10.75 15.16 7.38
N GLY A 28 -10.19 14.61 8.45
CA GLY A 28 -8.81 14.08 8.47
C GLY A 28 -8.63 12.75 7.71
N ALA A 29 -9.71 12.06 7.35
CA ALA A 29 -9.69 10.74 6.69
C ALA A 29 -9.56 10.83 5.15
N GLU A 30 -8.93 11.89 4.63
CA GLU A 30 -8.78 12.11 3.18
C GLU A 30 -7.68 11.27 2.51
N HIS A 31 -6.83 10.63 3.32
CA HIS A 31 -5.68 9.85 2.86
C HIS A 31 -6.10 8.70 1.93
N SER A 32 -5.23 8.40 0.97
CA SER A 32 -5.48 7.41 -0.07
C SER A 32 -4.68 6.13 0.17
N ARG A 33 -5.13 5.03 -0.44
CA ARG A 33 -4.40 3.76 -0.51
C ARG A 33 -3.00 3.96 -1.10
N PHE A 34 -2.85 4.86 -2.08
CA PHE A 34 -1.54 5.20 -2.65
C PHE A 34 -0.55 5.70 -1.60
N THR A 35 -0.96 6.69 -0.80
CA THR A 35 -0.10 7.24 0.27
C THR A 35 0.19 6.20 1.36
N HIS A 36 -0.79 5.35 1.68
CA HIS A 36 -0.61 4.24 2.61
C HIS A 36 0.44 3.24 2.11
N SER A 37 0.29 2.74 0.88
CA SER A 37 1.23 1.79 0.26
C SER A 37 2.66 2.32 0.18
N LEU A 38 2.86 3.63 -0.08
CA LEU A 38 4.20 4.24 -0.01
C LEU A 38 4.77 4.23 1.42
N GLY A 39 3.93 4.48 2.42
CA GLY A 39 4.31 4.34 3.83
C GLY A 39 4.71 2.91 4.19
N VAL A 40 3.95 1.92 3.73
CA VAL A 40 4.25 0.48 3.95
C VAL A 40 5.56 0.09 3.27
N LEU A 41 5.82 0.55 2.04
CA LEU A 41 7.12 0.38 1.38
C LEU A 41 8.28 0.98 2.20
N HIS A 42 8.10 2.19 2.75
CA HIS A 42 9.09 2.85 3.58
C HIS A 42 9.38 2.03 4.84
N LEU A 43 8.34 1.59 5.55
CA LEU A 43 8.49 0.76 6.75
C LEU A 43 9.13 -0.60 6.44
N MET A 44 8.72 -1.26 5.35
CA MET A 44 9.34 -2.53 4.93
C MET A 44 10.82 -2.36 4.64
N THR A 45 11.22 -1.27 3.97
CA THR A 45 12.64 -0.96 3.76
C THR A 45 13.39 -0.86 5.08
N ARG A 46 12.87 -0.11 6.06
CA ARG A 46 13.49 0.02 7.39
C ARG A 46 13.58 -1.30 8.14
N VAL A 47 12.56 -2.16 8.04
CA VAL A 47 12.55 -3.49 8.65
C VAL A 47 13.63 -4.37 8.03
N LEU A 48 13.74 -4.39 6.70
CA LEU A 48 14.76 -5.18 6.00
C LEU A 48 16.18 -4.68 6.31
N ASP A 49 16.38 -3.37 6.42
CA ASP A 49 17.66 -2.80 6.82
C ASP A 49 18.05 -3.27 8.22
N ARG A 50 17.12 -3.20 9.17
CA ARG A 50 17.37 -3.64 10.55
C ARG A 50 17.62 -5.15 10.66
N LEU A 51 16.84 -5.97 9.96
CA LEU A 51 17.03 -7.42 9.95
C LEU A 51 18.34 -7.81 9.25
N GLY A 52 18.74 -7.04 8.23
CA GLY A 52 19.99 -7.22 7.50
C GLY A 52 21.25 -7.08 8.35
N GLU A 53 21.16 -6.38 9.49
CA GLU A 53 22.27 -6.27 10.44
C GLU A 53 22.57 -7.61 11.14
N HIS A 54 21.59 -8.51 11.22
CA HIS A 54 21.67 -9.77 11.98
C HIS A 54 21.53 -11.02 11.12
N TYR A 55 20.89 -10.90 9.95
CA TYR A 55 20.59 -12.02 9.07
C TYR A 55 20.97 -11.69 7.62
N PRO A 56 21.58 -12.63 6.87
CA PRO A 56 21.80 -12.43 5.44
C PRO A 56 20.45 -12.44 4.71
N ILE A 57 20.13 -11.33 4.04
CA ILE A 57 18.93 -11.21 3.20
C ILE A 57 19.41 -10.84 1.81
N SER A 58 19.11 -11.67 0.82
CA SER A 58 19.51 -11.43 -0.56
C SER A 58 18.85 -10.17 -1.13
N GLU A 59 19.50 -9.51 -2.09
CA GLU A 59 18.87 -8.36 -2.77
C GLU A 59 17.58 -8.75 -3.50
N ALA A 60 17.47 -10.00 -3.97
CA ALA A 60 16.26 -10.53 -4.57
C ALA A 60 15.12 -10.58 -3.54
N ASP A 61 15.35 -11.12 -2.35
CA ASP A 61 14.34 -11.19 -1.29
C ASP A 61 13.98 -9.79 -0.78
N ARG A 62 14.97 -8.89 -0.64
CA ARG A 62 14.72 -7.48 -0.30
C ARG A 62 13.83 -6.82 -1.34
N ALA A 63 14.08 -7.05 -2.64
CA ALA A 63 13.28 -6.48 -3.72
C ALA A 63 11.86 -7.06 -3.72
N ALA A 64 11.72 -8.37 -3.54
CA ALA A 64 10.44 -9.07 -3.47
C ALA A 64 9.59 -8.59 -2.28
N ALA A 65 10.16 -8.52 -1.07
CA ALA A 65 9.49 -8.04 0.12
C ALA A 65 9.03 -6.58 -0.02
N ARG A 66 9.89 -5.70 -0.57
CA ARG A 66 9.52 -4.31 -0.85
C ARG A 66 8.41 -4.20 -1.90
N ALA A 67 8.44 -5.04 -2.95
CA ALA A 67 7.40 -5.07 -3.97
C ALA A 67 6.06 -5.58 -3.40
N ALA A 68 6.08 -6.66 -2.60
CA ALA A 68 4.90 -7.18 -1.92
C ALA A 68 4.30 -6.13 -0.97
N ALA A 69 5.12 -5.46 -0.18
CA ALA A 69 4.71 -4.36 0.69
C ALA A 69 4.05 -3.21 -0.08
N LEU A 70 4.65 -2.79 -1.19
CA LEU A 70 4.08 -1.74 -2.04
C LEU A 70 2.73 -2.18 -2.64
N LEU A 71 2.65 -3.41 -3.14
CA LEU A 71 1.51 -3.90 -3.93
C LEU A 71 0.43 -4.57 -3.08
N HIS A 72 0.56 -4.69 -1.76
CA HIS A 72 -0.39 -5.44 -0.92
C HIS A 72 -1.84 -4.94 -1.06
N ASP A 73 -2.02 -3.64 -1.30
CA ASP A 73 -3.30 -2.98 -1.46
C ASP A 73 -3.74 -2.81 -2.93
N ILE A 74 -2.99 -3.38 -3.89
CA ILE A 74 -3.25 -3.17 -5.33
C ILE A 74 -4.62 -3.69 -5.79
N GLY A 75 -5.18 -4.66 -5.06
CA GLY A 75 -6.48 -5.28 -5.35
C GLY A 75 -7.69 -4.48 -4.85
N HIS A 76 -7.49 -3.40 -4.08
CA HIS A 76 -8.61 -2.65 -3.53
C HIS A 76 -9.44 -1.95 -4.62
N TYR A 77 -10.75 -2.09 -4.51
CA TYR A 77 -11.74 -1.42 -5.36
C TYR A 77 -12.24 -0.12 -4.71
N PRO A 78 -12.72 0.86 -5.48
CA PRO A 78 -13.46 2.00 -4.93
C PRO A 78 -14.54 1.51 -3.97
N PHE A 79 -14.70 2.17 -2.83
CA PHE A 79 -15.64 1.81 -1.75
C PHE A 79 -15.39 0.48 -1.03
N SER A 80 -14.55 -0.43 -1.54
CA SER A 80 -14.09 -1.69 -0.90
C SER A 80 -15.12 -2.30 0.06
N HIS A 81 -14.98 -2.04 1.38
CA HIS A 81 -15.86 -2.56 2.43
C HIS A 81 -17.34 -2.20 2.29
N ALA A 82 -17.68 -1.01 1.77
CA ALA A 82 -19.08 -0.61 1.55
C ALA A 82 -19.74 -1.35 0.37
N LEU A 83 -18.97 -1.98 -0.52
CA LEU A 83 -19.49 -2.87 -1.56
C LEU A 83 -19.39 -4.35 -1.17
N GLU A 84 -18.49 -4.73 -0.28
CA GLU A 84 -18.46 -6.08 0.32
C GLU A 84 -19.75 -6.38 1.11
N GLU A 85 -20.28 -5.41 1.86
CA GLU A 85 -21.56 -5.58 2.58
C GLU A 85 -22.80 -5.66 1.66
N ILE A 86 -22.73 -5.13 0.44
CA ILE A 86 -23.86 -5.16 -0.51
C ILE A 86 -23.89 -6.49 -1.30
N GLY A 87 -22.77 -7.22 -1.33
CA GLY A 87 -22.62 -8.49 -2.05
C GLY A 87 -22.76 -9.75 -1.21
N ALA A 88 -23.10 -9.64 0.08
CA ALA A 88 -23.33 -10.77 1.00
C ALA A 88 -24.80 -10.91 1.38
#